data_AF-A0A8I1R9G0-F1
#
_entry.id   AF-A0A8I1R9G0-F1
#
_cell.length_a   1.000
_cell.length_b   1.000
_cell.length_c   1.000
_cell.angle_alpha   90.00
_cell.angle_beta   90.00
_cell.angle_gamma   90.00
#
_symmetry.space_group_name_H-M   'P 1'
#
loop_
_entity.id
_entity.type
_entity.pdbx_description
1 polymer ?
#
loop_
_entity_poly.entity_id
_entity_poly.type
_entity_poly.pdbx_seq_one_letter_code
_entity_poly.pdbx_strand_id
1 'polypeptide(L)'
;MPDRPGRGRARALRPVSRAGLRRAQSGPGAKAQPRRPRGRYAPRCRLPARRRGRVLRARRRTLRGRAQGDRRAPCAVRLQSPAGRPADPLRSRNPRDPVMEALIAQPRGFCAGVDRAIEIVERALEAFGRPIYVRHEIVHNEHVVGALRDKGAVFVDELHQVPDGAVVIFSAHGVSRAVRAEAEQRGLRVFDATCPLVTKVHIEVAKMRREGRELVMIGHAGHPEVEGTMGQADGGIYLVQSVDDVARLEVRDPQQLGYVTQTTLSIDDCREIIAALRARFPAIAEPKKQDICYATQNRQDAVKAMVSQCDLVLVIGSPTSSNSNRLREVAAKMGCEARMIRSADELDPAWLAGKRCVGVTAGASAPEELVEGLLARLKTLGVDGVRPLDGVRENMTFPLPKGLAR
;
A
#
# COMPACT_ATOMS: atom_id res chain seq x y z
N MET A 1 67.37 29.74 19.05
CA MET A 1 67.38 29.34 17.62
C MET A 1 66.36 28.21 17.46
N PRO A 2 65.54 28.21 16.40
CA PRO A 2 64.10 28.44 16.60
C PRO A 2 63.20 27.42 15.83
N ASP A 3 61.87 27.52 15.68
CA ASP A 3 60.89 28.58 16.03
C ASP A 3 59.44 28.03 16.20
N ARG A 4 58.48 28.93 16.45
CA ARG A 4 57.07 28.82 16.02
C ARG A 4 56.79 29.90 14.92
N PRO A 5 55.53 30.27 14.57
CA PRO A 5 54.83 29.65 13.44
C PRO A 5 54.44 30.64 12.33
N GLY A 6 54.29 30.14 11.10
CA GLY A 6 53.75 30.92 9.97
C GLY A 6 52.24 31.22 10.12
N ARG A 7 51.85 32.50 10.04
CA ARG A 7 50.45 32.95 10.15
C ARG A 7 49.75 32.96 8.78
N GLY A 8 48.70 32.17 8.62
CA GLY A 8 47.71 32.30 7.53
C GLY A 8 46.45 33.03 8.00
N ARG A 9 46.05 34.12 7.33
CA ARG A 9 44.90 34.95 7.75
C ARG A 9 43.58 34.41 7.20
N ALA A 10 42.57 34.24 8.06
CA ALA A 10 41.15 34.19 7.67
C ALA A 10 40.37 35.25 8.45
N ARG A 11 39.47 35.97 7.76
CA ARG A 11 38.78 37.16 8.31
C ARG A 11 37.67 36.78 9.29
N ALA A 12 37.66 37.41 10.46
CA ALA A 12 36.48 37.48 11.31
C ALA A 12 35.49 38.52 10.75
N LEU A 13 34.23 38.12 10.51
CA LEU A 13 33.12 39.04 10.30
C LEU A 13 32.43 39.28 11.65
N ARG A 14 32.38 40.54 12.10
CA ARG A 14 31.61 40.96 13.29
C ARG A 14 30.18 41.33 12.89
N PRO A 15 29.20 41.20 13.81
CA PRO A 15 27.79 41.41 13.52
C PRO A 15 27.41 42.89 13.48
N VAL A 16 26.41 43.23 12.65
CA VAL A 16 25.73 44.53 12.67
C VAL A 16 24.51 44.44 13.59
N SER A 17 24.35 45.41 14.49
CA SER A 17 23.33 45.39 15.54
C SER A 17 22.28 46.51 15.43
N ARG A 18 21.01 46.13 15.59
CA ARG A 18 19.89 46.88 16.19
C ARG A 18 19.59 48.33 15.78
N ALA A 19 18.43 48.52 15.14
CA ALA A 19 17.28 49.32 15.61
C ALA A 19 16.07 49.00 14.67
N GLY A 20 14.79 49.08 15.04
CA GLY A 20 14.12 49.36 16.31
C GLY A 20 12.75 50.01 16.07
N LEU A 21 11.70 49.59 16.82
CA LEU A 21 10.35 50.22 16.90
C LEU A 21 9.46 50.09 15.62
N ARG A 22 8.12 49.96 15.68
CA ARG A 22 7.10 50.18 16.72
C ARG A 22 5.98 49.11 16.70
N ARG A 23 5.28 48.96 17.84
CA ARG A 23 3.98 48.26 17.94
C ARG A 23 2.84 49.09 17.35
N ALA A 24 1.78 48.41 16.88
CA ALA A 24 0.41 48.91 16.97
C ALA A 24 -0.51 47.76 17.41
N GLN A 25 -1.36 48.00 18.40
CA GLN A 25 -2.40 47.08 18.87
C GLN A 25 -3.76 47.66 18.51
N SER A 26 -4.65 46.88 17.90
CA SER A 26 -6.10 46.99 18.09
C SER A 26 -6.85 45.82 17.43
N GLY A 27 -7.71 45.17 18.21
CA GLY A 27 -8.96 44.58 17.73
C GLY A 27 -10.10 45.22 18.52
N PRO A 28 -11.32 44.65 18.56
CA PRO A 28 -11.83 43.53 17.79
C PRO A 28 -13.09 43.91 16.95
N GLY A 29 -13.43 43.09 15.95
CA GLY A 29 -14.59 43.31 15.07
C GLY A 29 -15.50 42.09 14.93
N ALA A 30 -16.28 41.77 15.96
CA ALA A 30 -17.25 40.68 15.91
C ALA A 30 -18.57 41.14 15.26
N LYS A 31 -18.98 40.54 14.13
CA LYS A 31 -20.35 40.65 13.61
C LYS A 31 -20.91 39.32 13.09
N ALA A 32 -21.86 38.80 13.87
CA ALA A 32 -23.02 37.98 13.56
C ALA A 32 -23.06 37.08 12.30
N GLN A 33 -23.31 35.79 12.54
CA GLN A 33 -23.93 34.87 11.58
C GLN A 33 -25.40 35.24 11.31
N PRO A 34 -25.92 35.10 10.08
CA PRO A 34 -27.34 34.87 9.81
C PRO A 34 -27.68 33.37 9.86
N ARG A 35 -28.92 33.06 10.25
CA ARG A 35 -29.42 31.69 10.50
C ARG A 35 -29.77 30.95 9.20
N ARG A 36 -29.68 29.61 9.24
CA ARG A 36 -30.25 28.71 8.20
C ARG A 36 -31.79 28.83 8.15
N PRO A 37 -32.41 28.81 6.96
CA PRO A 37 -33.75 28.24 6.79
C PRO A 37 -33.67 26.73 6.51
N ARG A 38 -34.64 25.97 7.02
CA ARG A 38 -34.78 24.53 6.77
C ARG A 38 -35.48 24.31 5.42
N GLY A 39 -34.79 23.71 4.45
CA GLY A 39 -35.40 23.24 3.20
C GLY A 39 -35.59 21.72 3.20
N ARG A 40 -36.84 21.24 3.34
CA ARG A 40 -37.18 19.84 3.06
C ARG A 40 -37.39 19.68 1.56
N TYR A 41 -36.58 18.83 0.90
CA TYR A 41 -36.99 18.22 -0.37
C TYR A 41 -36.48 16.78 -0.46
N ALA A 42 -37.43 15.86 -0.61
CA ALA A 42 -37.19 14.50 -1.05
C ALA A 42 -38.13 14.22 -2.22
N PRO A 43 -37.66 13.68 -3.35
CA PRO A 43 -38.50 12.96 -4.29
C PRO A 43 -38.16 11.48 -4.27
N ARG A 44 -39.20 10.65 -4.11
CA ARG A 44 -39.14 9.20 -4.25
C ARG A 44 -38.83 8.83 -5.70
N CYS A 45 -37.72 8.14 -5.98
CA CYS A 45 -37.58 7.40 -7.24
C CYS A 45 -38.29 6.04 -7.12
N ARG A 46 -39.27 5.80 -8.00
CA ARG A 46 -40.00 4.53 -8.11
C ARG A 46 -39.20 3.55 -8.98
N LEU A 47 -39.04 2.32 -8.50
CA LEU A 47 -38.62 1.19 -9.34
C LEU A 47 -39.75 0.81 -10.33
N PRO A 48 -39.47 0.64 -11.64
CA PRO A 48 -40.36 -0.09 -12.54
C PRO A 48 -40.13 -1.61 -12.41
N ALA A 49 -41.19 -2.38 -12.69
CA ALA A 49 -41.25 -3.80 -12.36
C ALA A 49 -40.58 -4.73 -13.40
N ARG A 50 -40.23 -5.93 -12.92
CA ARG A 50 -39.77 -7.08 -13.72
C ARG A 50 -40.75 -7.39 -14.87
N ARG A 51 -40.24 -7.55 -16.11
CA ARG A 51 -40.94 -8.29 -17.17
C ARG A 51 -40.28 -9.65 -17.39
N ARG A 52 -41.07 -10.72 -17.21
CA ARG A 52 -40.70 -12.10 -17.56
C ARG A 52 -40.83 -12.27 -19.08
N GLY A 53 -39.77 -12.71 -19.76
CA GLY A 53 -39.73 -13.01 -21.19
C GLY A 53 -39.55 -14.50 -21.45
N ARG A 54 -40.47 -15.09 -22.24
CA ARG A 54 -40.68 -16.54 -22.44
C ARG A 54 -39.44 -17.35 -22.87
N VAL A 55 -39.35 -18.56 -22.32
CA VAL A 55 -38.58 -19.69 -22.88
C VAL A 55 -39.17 -20.13 -24.22
N LEU A 56 -38.34 -20.31 -25.24
CA LEU A 56 -38.69 -21.02 -26.48
C LEU A 56 -37.85 -22.30 -26.60
N ARG A 57 -38.54 -23.45 -26.59
CA ARG A 57 -37.93 -24.76 -26.87
C ARG A 57 -37.84 -24.96 -28.38
N ALA A 58 -36.63 -25.02 -28.94
CA ALA A 58 -36.41 -25.57 -30.27
C ALA A 58 -36.36 -27.11 -30.22
N ARG A 59 -37.01 -27.79 -31.16
CA ARG A 59 -37.18 -29.26 -31.16
C ARG A 59 -35.99 -29.97 -31.79
N ARG A 60 -35.62 -31.14 -31.25
CA ARG A 60 -34.75 -32.12 -31.91
C ARG A 60 -35.36 -32.52 -33.27
N ARG A 61 -34.54 -32.59 -34.33
CA ARG A 61 -34.82 -33.39 -35.52
C ARG A 61 -33.80 -34.53 -35.59
N THR A 62 -34.31 -35.75 -35.56
CA THR A 62 -33.57 -36.98 -35.87
C THR A 62 -33.51 -37.16 -37.38
N LEU A 63 -32.36 -37.57 -37.91
CA LEU A 63 -32.27 -38.20 -39.22
C LEU A 63 -31.63 -39.58 -39.05
N ARG A 64 -32.33 -40.60 -39.54
CA ARG A 64 -31.84 -41.97 -39.66
C ARG A 64 -31.09 -42.08 -40.99
N GLY A 65 -29.89 -42.66 -40.97
CA GLY A 65 -29.23 -43.22 -42.15
C GLY A 65 -28.86 -44.66 -41.85
N ARG A 66 -29.46 -45.62 -42.58
CA ARG A 66 -29.03 -47.03 -42.61
C ARG A 66 -28.15 -47.23 -43.84
N ALA A 67 -27.03 -47.92 -43.67
CA ALA A 67 -26.38 -48.67 -44.74
C ALA A 67 -25.85 -49.99 -44.13
N GLN A 68 -25.94 -51.08 -44.87
CA GLN A 68 -25.46 -52.42 -44.50
C GLN A 68 -24.28 -52.82 -45.40
N GLY A 69 -23.50 -53.80 -44.96
CA GLY A 69 -22.35 -54.35 -45.69
C GLY A 69 -21.02 -53.75 -45.19
N ASP A 70 -19.94 -54.51 -44.99
CA ASP A 70 -19.78 -55.96 -45.17
C ASP A 70 -18.75 -56.52 -44.17
N ARG A 71 -18.75 -57.84 -43.96
CA ARG A 71 -17.85 -58.53 -43.02
C ARG A 71 -16.51 -58.86 -43.68
N ARG A 72 -15.39 -58.41 -43.09
CA ARG A 72 -14.09 -59.13 -43.11
C ARG A 72 -13.10 -58.55 -42.10
N ALA A 73 -12.56 -59.46 -41.29
CA ALA A 73 -11.33 -59.35 -40.51
C ALA A 73 -10.61 -60.71 -40.65
N PRO A 74 -9.33 -60.89 -40.28
CA PRO A 74 -8.46 -59.96 -39.56
C PRO A 74 -7.05 -59.79 -40.17
N CYS A 75 -6.29 -58.78 -39.71
CA CYS A 75 -4.85 -58.92 -39.50
C CYS A 75 -4.40 -57.94 -38.41
N ALA A 76 -3.68 -58.42 -37.38
CA ALA A 76 -3.34 -57.64 -36.21
C ALA A 76 -2.00 -56.93 -36.37
N VAL A 77 -2.01 -55.60 -36.47
CA VAL A 77 -0.80 -54.77 -36.31
C VAL A 77 -0.73 -54.28 -34.87
N ARG A 78 0.30 -54.69 -34.13
CA ARG A 78 0.59 -54.17 -32.78
C ARG A 78 0.98 -52.70 -32.86
N LEU A 79 0.05 -51.80 -32.60
CA LEU A 79 0.38 -50.43 -32.21
C LEU A 79 0.94 -50.46 -30.78
N GLN A 80 2.20 -50.06 -30.64
CA GLN A 80 2.84 -49.89 -29.34
C GLN A 80 2.21 -48.72 -28.61
N SER A 81 1.82 -48.90 -27.34
CA SER A 81 1.33 -47.82 -26.49
C SER A 81 2.39 -46.72 -26.37
N PRO A 82 2.06 -45.44 -26.61
CA PRO A 82 2.99 -44.36 -26.28
C PRO A 82 3.26 -44.35 -24.78
N ALA A 83 4.51 -44.05 -24.41
CA ALA A 83 5.00 -44.09 -23.05
C ALA A 83 4.13 -43.27 -22.07
N GLY A 84 4.12 -43.70 -20.81
CA GLY A 84 3.29 -43.09 -19.77
C GLY A 84 3.49 -41.58 -19.69
N ARG A 85 2.36 -40.85 -19.64
CA ARG A 85 2.37 -39.46 -19.17
C ARG A 85 2.99 -39.43 -17.77
N PRO A 86 3.80 -38.41 -17.41
CA PRO A 86 4.20 -38.24 -16.03
C PRO A 86 2.93 -38.14 -15.17
N ALA A 87 2.92 -38.85 -14.04
CA ALA A 87 1.80 -38.81 -13.12
C ALA A 87 1.66 -37.39 -12.57
N ASP A 88 0.47 -36.81 -12.72
CA ASP A 88 0.07 -35.59 -11.99
C ASP A 88 0.13 -35.91 -10.48
N PRO A 89 1.05 -35.29 -9.70
CA PRO A 89 1.31 -35.70 -8.32
C PRO A 89 0.11 -35.56 -7.37
N LEU A 90 -0.97 -34.89 -7.82
CA LEU A 90 -2.12 -34.53 -7.00
C LEU A 90 -3.42 -35.29 -7.36
N ARG A 91 -3.37 -36.28 -8.26
CA ARG A 91 -4.57 -37.01 -8.77
C ARG A 91 -4.75 -38.46 -8.31
N SER A 92 -4.52 -38.73 -7.03
CA SER A 92 -5.10 -39.91 -6.34
C SER A 92 -5.28 -39.67 -4.84
N ARG A 93 -6.12 -38.70 -4.47
CA ARG A 93 -6.35 -38.38 -3.05
C ARG A 93 -7.09 -39.51 -2.34
N ASN A 94 -6.56 -39.96 -1.21
CA ASN A 94 -7.18 -40.99 -0.38
C ASN A 94 -8.31 -40.32 0.44
N PRO A 95 -9.52 -40.89 0.54
CA PRO A 95 -10.60 -40.35 1.39
C PRO A 95 -10.26 -40.23 2.90
N ARG A 96 -9.08 -40.70 3.31
CA ARG A 96 -8.53 -40.58 4.67
C ARG A 96 -7.44 -39.52 4.82
N ASP A 97 -7.00 -38.87 3.74
CA ASP A 97 -6.06 -37.76 3.82
C ASP A 97 -6.72 -36.58 4.55
N PRO A 98 -6.03 -35.90 5.49
CA PRO A 98 -6.61 -34.76 6.19
C PRO A 98 -7.00 -33.66 5.19
N VAL A 99 -8.21 -33.12 5.36
CA VAL A 99 -8.70 -32.00 4.55
C VAL A 99 -7.79 -30.80 4.78
N MET A 100 -7.29 -30.21 3.70
CA MET A 100 -6.50 -28.98 3.77
C MET A 100 -7.46 -27.78 3.83
N GLU A 101 -7.24 -26.87 4.77
CA GLU A 101 -8.02 -25.64 4.95
C GLU A 101 -7.23 -24.40 4.53
N ALA A 102 -7.92 -23.41 3.97
CA ALA A 102 -7.44 -22.04 3.85
C ALA A 102 -8.05 -21.16 4.95
N LEU A 103 -7.20 -20.54 5.75
CA LEU A 103 -7.57 -19.60 6.79
C LEU A 103 -7.32 -18.17 6.30
N ILE A 104 -8.33 -17.30 6.28
CA ILE A 104 -8.19 -15.96 5.69
C ILE A 104 -8.12 -14.88 6.76
N ALA A 105 -7.07 -14.07 6.73
CA ALA A 105 -6.90 -12.90 7.58
C ALA A 105 -7.99 -11.83 7.36
N GLN A 106 -8.40 -11.18 8.45
CA GLN A 106 -9.32 -10.05 8.47
C GLN A 106 -8.82 -8.96 9.43
N PRO A 107 -8.61 -7.71 8.99
CA PRO A 107 -8.69 -7.22 7.61
C PRO A 107 -7.48 -7.66 6.75
N ARG A 108 -7.62 -7.53 5.44
CA ARG A 108 -6.60 -7.74 4.40
C ARG A 108 -6.83 -6.79 3.23
N GLY A 109 -5.93 -6.76 2.25
CA GLY A 109 -6.14 -6.07 0.98
C GLY A 109 -6.22 -4.55 1.14
N PHE A 110 -6.87 -3.88 0.19
CA PHE A 110 -6.99 -2.42 0.11
C PHE A 110 -7.34 -1.72 1.43
N CYS A 111 -6.77 -0.53 1.61
CA CYS A 111 -7.10 0.40 2.69
C CYS A 111 -7.61 1.73 2.12
N ALA A 112 -8.24 2.54 2.96
CA ALA A 112 -8.89 3.79 2.55
C ALA A 112 -7.96 4.79 1.81
N GLY A 113 -6.65 4.74 2.09
CA GLY A 113 -5.66 5.55 1.39
C GLY A 113 -5.39 5.07 -0.03
N VAL A 114 -5.37 3.74 -0.24
CA VAL A 114 -5.18 3.08 -1.53
C VAL A 114 -6.43 3.20 -2.41
N ASP A 115 -7.62 2.93 -1.86
CA ASP A 115 -8.90 3.12 -2.56
C ASP A 115 -9.03 4.54 -3.11
N ARG A 116 -8.79 5.54 -2.25
CA ARG A 116 -8.79 6.95 -2.63
C ARG A 116 -7.76 7.25 -3.73
N ALA A 117 -6.55 6.70 -3.63
CA ALA A 117 -5.49 7.00 -4.59
C ALA A 117 -5.79 6.42 -5.98
N ILE A 118 -6.34 5.21 -6.04
CA ILE A 118 -6.80 4.59 -7.29
C ILE A 118 -7.96 5.39 -7.87
N GLU A 119 -9.00 5.72 -7.07
CA GLU A 119 -10.15 6.50 -7.56
C GLU A 119 -9.71 7.88 -8.08
N ILE A 120 -8.71 8.54 -7.49
CA ILE A 120 -8.17 9.81 -8.00
C ILE A 120 -7.63 9.68 -9.44
N VAL A 121 -6.91 8.61 -9.76
CA VAL A 121 -6.40 8.36 -11.12
C VAL A 121 -7.55 8.06 -12.08
N GLU A 122 -8.50 7.22 -11.68
CA GLU A 122 -9.65 6.87 -12.51
C GLU A 122 -10.54 8.09 -12.79
N ARG A 123 -10.85 8.91 -11.77
CA ARG A 123 -11.60 10.16 -11.92
C ARG A 123 -10.88 11.18 -12.79
N ALA A 124 -9.55 11.26 -12.70
CA ALA A 124 -8.78 12.16 -13.56
C ALA A 124 -8.82 11.70 -15.04
N LEU A 125 -8.73 10.39 -15.29
CA LEU A 125 -8.89 9.81 -16.63
C LEU A 125 -10.33 10.04 -17.18
N GLU A 126 -11.36 9.89 -16.34
CA GLU A 126 -12.75 10.22 -16.69
C GLU A 126 -12.93 11.72 -17.02
N ALA A 127 -12.31 12.62 -16.24
CA ALA A 127 -12.57 14.06 -16.31
C ALA A 127 -11.70 14.83 -17.33
N PHE A 128 -10.47 14.37 -17.61
CA PHE A 128 -9.51 15.07 -18.48
C PHE A 128 -9.02 14.22 -19.67
N GLY A 129 -9.43 12.96 -19.77
CA GLY A 129 -9.00 12.06 -20.82
C GLY A 129 -7.58 11.53 -20.61
N ARG A 130 -6.89 11.21 -21.71
CA ARG A 130 -5.56 10.57 -21.73
C ARG A 130 -4.54 11.50 -22.41
N PRO A 131 -3.26 11.48 -21.99
CA PRO A 131 -2.71 10.76 -20.84
C PRO A 131 -2.91 11.51 -19.51
N ILE A 132 -2.93 10.77 -18.39
CA ILE A 132 -2.76 11.33 -17.04
C ILE A 132 -1.40 10.90 -16.51
N TYR A 133 -0.57 11.85 -16.08
CA TYR A 133 0.74 11.53 -15.53
C TYR A 133 0.66 11.25 -14.03
N VAL A 134 1.39 10.26 -13.55
CA VAL A 134 1.48 9.91 -12.13
C VAL A 134 2.95 9.86 -11.72
N ARG A 135 3.34 10.61 -10.69
CA ARG A 135 4.73 10.62 -10.19
C ARG A 135 4.94 9.48 -9.19
N HIS A 136 5.86 8.58 -9.53
CA HIS A 136 5.99 7.21 -9.02
C HIS A 136 4.73 6.36 -9.24
N GLU A 137 4.82 5.05 -8.96
CA GLU A 137 3.65 4.18 -8.84
C GLU A 137 2.61 4.77 -7.87
N ILE A 138 1.33 4.79 -8.25
CA ILE A 138 0.25 5.33 -7.41
C ILE A 138 0.19 4.62 -6.05
N VAL A 139 0.41 3.29 -6.09
CA VAL A 139 0.57 2.36 -4.96
C VAL A 139 1.53 1.25 -5.42
N HIS A 140 2.27 0.64 -4.50
CA HIS A 140 3.18 -0.48 -4.81
C HIS A 140 2.42 -1.79 -5.04
N ASN A 141 1.89 -1.96 -6.25
CA ASN A 141 1.30 -3.19 -6.77
C ASN A 141 1.25 -3.16 -8.31
N GLU A 142 1.92 -4.11 -8.95
CA GLU A 142 2.12 -4.14 -10.40
C GLU A 142 0.83 -4.36 -11.19
N HIS A 143 -0.13 -5.11 -10.62
CA HIS A 143 -1.43 -5.36 -11.24
C HIS A 143 -2.29 -4.09 -11.29
N VAL A 144 -2.34 -3.34 -10.18
CA VAL A 144 -3.01 -2.02 -10.13
C VAL A 144 -2.34 -1.01 -11.07
N VAL A 145 -1.01 -0.96 -11.08
CA VAL A 145 -0.25 -0.08 -11.99
C VAL A 145 -0.49 -0.46 -13.46
N GLY A 146 -0.48 -1.74 -13.81
CA GLY A 146 -0.80 -2.24 -15.15
C GLY A 146 -2.20 -1.86 -15.60
N ALA A 147 -3.22 -2.17 -14.78
CA ALA A 147 -4.62 -1.85 -15.08
C ALA A 147 -4.86 -0.33 -15.27
N LEU A 148 -4.10 0.53 -14.59
CA LEU A 148 -4.16 1.98 -14.79
C LEU A 148 -3.39 2.44 -16.04
N ARG A 149 -2.27 1.79 -16.40
CA ARG A 149 -1.57 2.03 -17.69
C ARG A 149 -2.49 1.72 -18.88
N ASP A 150 -3.19 0.59 -18.85
CA ASP A 150 -4.15 0.20 -19.89
C ASP A 150 -5.33 1.19 -20.01
N LYS A 151 -5.71 1.82 -18.89
CA LYS A 151 -6.71 2.91 -18.88
C LYS A 151 -6.16 4.25 -19.37
N GLY A 152 -4.84 4.41 -19.53
CA GLY A 152 -4.18 5.60 -20.09
C GLY A 152 -3.37 6.44 -19.09
N ALA A 153 -3.05 5.91 -17.91
CA ALA A 153 -2.11 6.55 -16.98
C ALA A 153 -0.64 6.33 -17.40
N VAL A 154 0.18 7.36 -17.30
CA VAL A 154 1.62 7.33 -17.60
C VAL A 154 2.37 7.55 -16.30
N PHE A 155 3.08 6.53 -15.83
CA PHE A 155 3.87 6.58 -14.62
C PHE A 155 5.28 7.09 -14.95
N VAL A 156 5.73 8.13 -14.24
CA VAL A 156 7.05 8.77 -14.38
C VAL A 156 7.75 8.80 -13.04
N ASP A 157 9.08 8.81 -13.04
CA ASP A 157 9.86 8.91 -11.81
C ASP A 157 9.97 10.38 -11.36
N GLU A 158 10.31 11.25 -12.31
CA GLU A 158 10.54 12.67 -12.09
C GLU A 158 9.67 13.58 -12.94
N LEU A 159 9.40 14.78 -12.41
CA LEU A 159 8.47 15.72 -13.03
C LEU A 159 8.95 16.23 -14.39
N HIS A 160 10.26 16.38 -14.63
CA HIS A 160 10.80 16.81 -15.93
C HIS A 160 10.42 15.87 -17.11
N GLN A 161 9.97 14.64 -16.82
CA GLN A 161 9.47 13.69 -17.83
C GLN A 161 8.01 13.99 -18.25
N VAL A 162 7.31 14.85 -17.51
CA VAL A 162 5.94 15.32 -17.79
C VAL A 162 5.98 16.56 -18.70
N PRO A 163 5.12 16.68 -19.73
CA PRO A 163 4.95 17.93 -20.48
C PRO A 163 4.37 19.08 -19.64
N ASP A 164 4.74 20.33 -19.93
CA ASP A 164 4.15 21.50 -19.28
C ASP A 164 2.63 21.60 -19.51
N GLY A 165 1.90 22.13 -18.53
CA GLY A 165 0.44 22.24 -18.55
C GLY A 165 -0.33 20.91 -18.43
N ALA A 166 0.34 19.76 -18.37
CA ALA A 166 -0.30 18.46 -18.21
C ALA A 166 -0.91 18.24 -16.81
N VAL A 167 -1.77 17.23 -16.70
CA VAL A 167 -2.31 16.77 -15.41
C VAL A 167 -1.35 15.78 -14.76
N VAL A 168 -0.98 16.07 -13.51
CA VAL A 168 -0.08 15.24 -12.69
C VAL A 168 -0.78 14.78 -11.43
N ILE A 169 -0.57 13.53 -11.05
CA ILE A 169 -0.99 12.96 -9.78
C ILE A 169 0.24 12.61 -8.95
N PHE A 170 0.32 13.11 -7.72
CA PHE A 170 1.32 12.62 -6.74
C PHE A 170 0.81 11.34 -6.08
N SER A 171 1.66 10.31 -5.98
CA SER A 171 1.28 8.99 -5.43
C SER A 171 0.81 9.01 -3.97
N ALA A 172 0.21 7.91 -3.51
CA ALA A 172 -0.29 7.76 -2.14
C ALA A 172 0.80 7.94 -1.06
N HIS A 173 2.06 7.69 -1.41
CA HIS A 173 3.23 7.79 -0.55
C HIS A 173 3.66 9.24 -0.26
N GLY A 174 3.15 10.22 -1.00
CA GLY A 174 3.49 11.62 -0.85
C GLY A 174 4.82 12.03 -1.50
N VAL A 175 5.08 13.33 -1.44
CA VAL A 175 6.21 14.00 -2.10
C VAL A 175 6.76 15.15 -1.24
N SER A 176 8.05 15.47 -1.46
CA SER A 176 8.77 16.54 -0.78
C SER A 176 8.21 17.94 -1.10
N ARG A 177 8.60 18.95 -0.31
CA ARG A 177 8.29 20.36 -0.60
C ARG A 177 8.92 20.83 -1.92
N ALA A 178 10.10 20.32 -2.27
CA ALA A 178 10.79 20.66 -3.52
C ALA A 178 10.00 20.21 -4.76
N VAL A 179 9.53 18.95 -4.78
CA VAL A 179 8.71 18.40 -5.88
C VAL A 179 7.38 19.16 -6.02
N ARG A 180 6.78 19.60 -4.91
CA ARG A 180 5.57 20.45 -4.94
C ARG A 180 5.85 21.82 -5.56
N ALA A 181 6.96 22.46 -5.18
CA ALA A 181 7.37 23.76 -5.71
C ALA A 181 7.73 23.68 -7.21
N GLU A 182 8.39 22.61 -7.66
CA GLU A 182 8.68 22.39 -9.08
C GLU A 182 7.39 22.29 -9.92
N ALA A 183 6.40 21.50 -9.46
CA ALA A 183 5.13 21.36 -10.16
C ALA A 183 4.35 22.69 -10.25
N GLU A 184 4.39 23.51 -9.20
CA GLU A 184 3.80 24.84 -9.18
C GLU A 184 4.52 25.82 -10.12
N GLN A 185 5.86 25.85 -10.09
CA GLN A 185 6.69 26.68 -10.98
C GLN A 185 6.47 26.36 -12.46
N ARG A 186 6.19 25.09 -12.78
CA ARG A 186 5.91 24.61 -14.13
C ARG A 186 4.44 24.68 -14.54
N GLY A 187 3.57 25.23 -13.68
CA GLY A 187 2.14 25.38 -13.96
C GLY A 187 1.40 24.06 -14.21
N LEU A 188 1.89 22.94 -13.65
CA LEU A 188 1.27 21.62 -13.83
C LEU A 188 -0.05 21.55 -13.06
N ARG A 189 -1.06 20.88 -13.65
CA ARG A 189 -2.35 20.67 -12.98
C ARG A 189 -2.25 19.48 -12.03
N VAL A 190 -1.88 19.76 -10.78
CA VAL A 190 -1.64 18.74 -9.75
C VAL A 190 -2.94 18.28 -9.06
N PHE A 191 -3.13 16.97 -8.95
CA PHE A 191 -4.02 16.34 -7.97
C PHE A 191 -3.19 15.53 -6.96
N ASP A 192 -3.44 15.75 -5.67
CA ASP A 192 -2.65 15.12 -4.62
C ASP A 192 -3.33 13.85 -4.07
N ALA A 193 -2.83 12.69 -4.47
CA ALA A 193 -3.29 11.40 -3.96
C ALA A 193 -2.60 10.96 -2.66
N THR A 194 -1.67 11.75 -2.09
CA THR A 194 -1.03 11.47 -0.79
C THR A 194 -2.07 11.02 0.23
N CYS A 195 -1.82 9.90 0.90
CA CYS A 195 -2.70 9.39 1.94
C CYS A 195 -2.80 10.41 3.07
N PRO A 196 -4.02 10.79 3.55
CA PRO A 196 -4.16 11.76 4.64
C PRO A 196 -3.40 11.41 5.92
N LEU A 197 -3.09 10.14 6.15
CA LEU A 197 -2.27 9.68 7.28
C LEU A 197 -0.77 9.95 7.07
N VAL A 198 -0.27 9.91 5.83
CA VAL A 198 1.08 10.38 5.48
C VAL A 198 1.16 11.91 5.57
N THR A 199 0.13 12.62 5.08
CA THR A 199 0.03 14.08 5.23
C THR A 199 0.02 14.51 6.70
N LYS A 200 -0.55 13.69 7.61
CA LYS A 200 -0.47 13.91 9.06
C LYS A 200 0.97 13.83 9.59
N VAL A 201 1.79 12.89 9.10
CA VAL A 201 3.23 12.84 9.43
C VAL A 201 3.96 14.08 8.91
N HIS A 202 3.73 14.46 7.64
CA HIS A 202 4.33 15.65 7.04
C HIS A 202 4.02 16.94 7.84
N ILE A 203 2.78 17.09 8.31
CA ILE A 203 2.36 18.22 9.15
C ILE A 203 3.05 18.20 10.51
N GLU A 204 3.25 17.04 11.13
CA GLU A 204 3.94 16.92 12.42
C GLU A 204 5.44 17.25 12.28
N VAL A 205 6.12 16.80 11.22
CA VAL A 205 7.50 17.22 10.88
C VAL A 205 7.59 18.75 10.78
N ALA A 206 6.74 19.36 9.95
CA ALA A 206 6.71 20.81 9.77
C ALA A 206 6.31 21.59 11.03
N LYS A 207 5.59 20.96 11.97
CA LYS A 207 5.28 21.52 13.28
C LYS A 207 6.48 21.45 14.22
N MET A 208 7.07 20.27 14.42
CA MET A 208 8.22 20.08 15.31
C MET A 208 9.44 20.92 14.88
N ARG A 209 9.71 21.06 13.56
CA ARG A 209 10.77 21.96 13.07
C ARG A 209 10.49 23.44 13.40
N ARG A 210 9.22 23.90 13.36
CA ARG A 210 8.84 25.26 13.78
C ARG A 210 8.91 25.47 15.29
N GLU A 211 8.78 24.39 16.06
CA GLU A 211 9.02 24.37 17.52
C GLU A 211 10.54 24.34 17.86
N GLY A 212 11.42 24.39 16.85
CA GLY A 212 12.88 24.38 17.01
C GLY A 212 13.51 23.01 17.13
N ARG A 213 12.72 21.92 17.11
CA ARG A 213 13.21 20.56 17.32
C ARG A 213 13.87 19.98 16.09
N GLU A 214 14.97 19.26 16.27
CA GLU A 214 15.44 18.28 15.30
C GLU A 214 14.55 17.02 15.35
N LEU A 215 14.51 16.23 14.28
CA LEU A 215 13.68 15.02 14.23
C LEU A 215 14.48 13.77 13.88
N VAL A 216 14.01 12.63 14.40
CA VAL A 216 14.40 11.30 13.94
C VAL A 216 13.23 10.71 13.14
N MET A 217 13.47 10.44 11.86
CA MET A 217 12.59 9.64 11.02
C MET A 217 12.95 8.17 11.18
N ILE A 218 12.01 7.37 11.67
CA ILE A 218 12.13 5.91 11.68
C ILE A 218 11.49 5.40 10.39
N GLY A 219 12.26 4.78 9.50
CA GLY A 219 11.79 4.37 8.17
C GLY A 219 12.84 3.63 7.36
N HIS A 220 12.49 3.14 6.17
CA HIS A 220 13.44 2.50 5.25
C HIS A 220 14.01 3.50 4.24
N ALA A 221 15.33 3.53 4.07
CA ALA A 221 16.02 4.41 3.11
C ALA A 221 15.57 4.13 1.67
N GLY A 222 15.39 5.18 0.85
CA GLY A 222 14.95 5.07 -0.54
C GLY A 222 13.46 4.74 -0.73
N HIS A 223 12.68 4.54 0.34
CA HIS A 223 11.24 4.38 0.22
C HIS A 223 10.57 5.74 -0.09
N PRO A 224 9.68 5.87 -1.10
CA PRO A 224 9.13 7.17 -1.51
C PRO A 224 8.49 8.00 -0.39
N GLU A 225 7.82 7.34 0.56
CA GLU A 225 7.22 7.98 1.74
C GLU A 225 8.27 8.59 2.69
N VAL A 226 9.44 7.96 2.80
CA VAL A 226 10.56 8.44 3.62
C VAL A 226 11.19 9.65 2.94
N GLU A 227 11.49 9.57 1.64
CA GLU A 227 11.99 10.73 0.87
C GLU A 227 11.01 11.91 0.90
N GLY A 228 9.70 11.62 0.77
CA GLY A 228 8.64 12.60 0.91
C GLY A 228 8.61 13.26 2.30
N THR A 229 8.74 12.48 3.37
CA THR A 229 8.70 12.94 4.76
C THR A 229 9.97 13.72 5.15
N MET A 230 11.15 13.21 4.79
CA MET A 230 12.45 13.89 4.98
C MET A 230 12.45 15.24 4.27
N GLY A 231 11.98 15.27 3.02
CA GLY A 231 11.83 16.47 2.20
C GLY A 231 10.74 17.47 2.63
N GLN A 232 10.15 17.33 3.83
CA GLN A 232 9.35 18.39 4.45
C GLN A 232 10.21 19.42 5.21
N ALA A 233 11.47 19.09 5.53
CA ALA A 233 12.41 19.96 6.22
C ALA A 233 13.67 20.17 5.38
N ASP A 234 14.21 21.39 5.41
CA ASP A 234 15.45 21.76 4.68
C ASP A 234 16.73 21.25 5.41
N GLY A 235 16.58 20.31 6.35
CA GLY A 235 17.62 19.77 7.23
C GLY A 235 17.19 19.69 8.71
N GLY A 236 18.01 19.04 9.54
CA GLY A 236 17.70 18.76 10.95
C GLY A 236 16.65 17.65 11.13
N ILE A 237 16.63 16.70 10.20
CA ILE A 237 15.92 15.43 10.31
C ILE A 237 16.89 14.30 9.94
N TYR A 238 16.91 13.25 10.75
CA TYR A 238 17.87 12.14 10.66
C TYR A 238 17.11 10.83 10.41
N LEU A 239 17.58 9.99 9.48
CA LEU A 239 16.98 8.68 9.22
C LEU A 239 17.62 7.60 10.10
N VAL A 240 16.80 6.76 10.74
CA VAL A 240 17.23 5.51 11.40
C VAL A 240 16.38 4.34 10.93
N GLN A 241 17.01 3.18 10.75
CA GLN A 241 16.36 1.95 10.30
C GLN A 241 16.46 0.83 11.36
N SER A 242 17.30 1.01 12.37
CA SER A 242 17.69 -0.01 13.35
C SER A 242 18.07 0.58 14.71
N VAL A 243 18.13 -0.28 15.73
CA VAL A 243 18.67 0.09 17.07
C VAL A 243 20.15 0.50 16.96
N ASP A 244 20.92 -0.11 16.05
CA ASP A 244 22.32 0.24 15.83
C ASP A 244 22.51 1.62 15.19
N ASP A 245 21.56 2.08 14.36
CA ASP A 245 21.56 3.46 13.87
C ASP A 245 21.32 4.44 15.02
N VAL A 246 20.40 4.12 15.93
CA VAL A 246 20.18 4.90 17.16
C VAL A 246 21.45 4.94 18.01
N ALA A 247 22.20 3.83 18.11
CA ALA A 247 23.47 3.77 18.83
C ALA A 247 24.57 4.65 18.20
N ARG A 248 24.50 4.94 16.89
CA ARG A 248 25.41 5.86 16.18
C ARG A 248 24.86 7.27 15.98
N LEU A 249 23.62 7.55 16.36
CA LEU A 249 22.95 8.80 16.00
C LEU A 249 23.52 10.01 16.75
N GLU A 250 24.09 10.94 16.00
CA GLU A 250 24.54 12.25 16.48
C GLU A 250 23.46 13.32 16.20
N VAL A 251 23.11 14.10 17.22
CA VAL A 251 22.12 15.20 17.15
C VAL A 251 22.71 16.45 17.79
N ARG A 252 22.25 17.65 17.41
CA ARG A 252 22.81 18.91 17.90
C ARG A 252 22.35 19.25 19.32
N ASP A 253 21.07 19.01 19.60
CA ASP A 253 20.48 19.25 20.92
C ASP A 253 19.54 18.09 21.31
N PRO A 254 20.02 17.15 22.17
CA PRO A 254 19.21 16.07 22.73
C PRO A 254 17.94 16.50 23.48
N GLN A 255 17.84 17.76 23.95
CA GLN A 255 16.65 18.28 24.64
C GLN A 255 15.58 18.80 23.65
N GLN A 256 16.01 19.18 22.44
CA GLN A 256 15.14 19.62 21.35
C GLN A 256 15.09 18.59 20.23
N LEU A 257 14.87 17.32 20.59
CA LEU A 257 14.66 16.23 19.64
C LEU A 257 13.19 15.79 19.64
N GLY A 258 12.71 15.27 18.51
CA GLY A 258 11.46 14.52 18.39
C GLY A 258 11.63 13.33 17.44
N TYR A 259 10.61 12.48 17.32
CA TYR A 259 10.59 11.44 16.28
C TYR A 259 9.26 11.36 15.55
N VAL A 260 9.32 10.79 14.35
CA VAL A 260 8.17 10.40 13.52
C VAL A 260 8.48 9.03 12.88
N THR A 261 7.44 8.31 12.43
CA THR A 261 7.64 7.01 11.76
C THR A 261 7.02 6.97 10.37
N GLN A 262 7.59 6.16 9.49
CA GLN A 262 6.93 5.66 8.30
C GLN A 262 5.66 4.88 8.69
N THR A 263 4.58 5.02 7.92
CA THR A 263 3.24 4.50 8.24
C THR A 263 3.09 2.98 8.06
N THR A 264 4.04 2.33 7.39
CA THR A 264 4.00 0.92 6.94
C THR A 264 5.04 -0.01 7.59
N LEU A 265 5.61 0.38 8.74
CA LEU A 265 6.64 -0.39 9.46
C LEU A 265 6.09 -1.60 10.23
N SER A 266 6.99 -2.53 10.57
CA SER A 266 6.75 -3.54 11.59
C SER A 266 6.57 -2.85 12.94
N ILE A 267 5.48 -3.17 13.64
CA ILE A 267 5.15 -2.51 14.91
C ILE A 267 6.08 -2.94 16.04
N ASP A 268 6.55 -4.19 16.00
CA ASP A 268 7.43 -4.71 17.03
C ASP A 268 8.86 -4.16 16.84
N ASP A 269 9.38 -4.19 15.61
CA ASP A 269 10.70 -3.63 15.28
C ASP A 269 10.73 -2.11 15.54
N CYS A 270 9.64 -1.40 15.20
CA CYS A 270 9.54 0.03 15.51
C CYS A 270 9.46 0.29 17.02
N ARG A 271 8.86 -0.61 17.82
CA ARG A 271 8.82 -0.50 19.28
C ARG A 271 10.23 -0.63 19.88
N GLU A 272 11.07 -1.51 19.34
CA GLU A 272 12.48 -1.66 19.75
C GLU A 272 13.30 -0.40 19.44
N ILE A 273 13.15 0.17 18.24
CA ILE A 273 13.84 1.41 17.84
C ILE A 273 13.37 2.60 18.71
N ILE A 274 12.06 2.71 18.99
CA ILE A 274 11.51 3.76 19.87
C ILE A 274 12.02 3.58 21.32
N ALA A 275 12.12 2.34 21.81
CA ALA A 275 12.67 2.07 23.14
C ALA A 275 14.15 2.50 23.24
N ALA A 276 14.97 2.17 22.23
CA ALA A 276 16.36 2.61 22.13
C ALA A 276 16.48 4.14 22.07
N LEU A 277 15.62 4.81 21.29
CA LEU A 277 15.59 6.28 21.19
C LEU A 277 15.25 6.93 22.54
N ARG A 278 14.24 6.41 23.27
CA ARG A 278 13.87 6.92 24.60
C ARG A 278 14.95 6.68 25.65
N ALA A 279 15.65 5.55 25.59
CA ALA A 279 16.76 5.25 26.48
C ALA A 279 17.97 6.18 26.24
N ARG A 280 18.30 6.46 24.97
CA ARG A 280 19.41 7.35 24.58
C ARG A 280 19.08 8.83 24.74
N PHE A 281 17.84 9.22 24.47
CA PHE A 281 17.37 10.60 24.46
C PHE A 281 16.09 10.74 25.32
N PRO A 282 16.19 10.78 26.66
CA PRO A 282 15.01 10.78 27.55
C PRO A 282 14.04 11.96 27.36
N ALA A 283 14.50 13.06 26.76
CA ALA A 283 13.71 14.25 26.45
C ALA A 283 13.07 14.24 25.04
N ILE A 284 13.19 13.14 24.27
CA ILE A 284 12.69 13.06 22.90
C ILE A 284 11.16 13.18 22.85
N ALA A 285 10.67 14.14 22.06
CA ALA A 285 9.24 14.34 21.86
C ALA A 285 8.64 13.25 20.97
N GLU A 286 7.52 12.68 21.41
CA GLU A 286 6.74 11.72 20.63
C GLU A 286 5.60 12.39 19.86
N PRO A 287 5.16 11.81 18.71
CA PRO A 287 4.01 12.31 17.99
C PRO A 287 2.73 12.06 18.81
N LYS A 288 1.84 13.05 18.88
CA LYS A 288 0.59 13.01 19.70
C LYS A 288 -0.35 11.83 19.42
N LYS A 289 -0.16 11.17 18.29
CA LYS A 289 -0.78 9.90 17.88
C LYS A 289 0.27 9.13 17.10
N GLN A 290 0.28 7.81 17.20
CA GLN A 290 1.15 6.92 16.43
C GLN A 290 1.07 7.23 14.92
N ASP A 291 2.20 7.10 14.23
CA ASP A 291 2.32 7.35 12.79
C ASP A 291 2.08 6.08 11.95
N ILE A 292 2.47 4.90 12.45
CA ILE A 292 2.03 3.61 11.89
C ILE A 292 0.51 3.62 11.77
N CYS A 293 0.00 3.41 10.55
CA CYS A 293 -1.41 3.61 10.27
C CYS A 293 -2.26 2.43 10.73
N TYR A 294 -3.56 2.68 10.93
CA TYR A 294 -4.53 1.66 11.35
C TYR A 294 -4.49 0.42 10.43
N ALA A 295 -4.35 0.62 9.12
CA ALA A 295 -4.37 -0.44 8.13
C ALA A 295 -3.17 -1.38 8.27
N THR A 296 -1.98 -0.83 8.54
CA THR A 296 -0.74 -1.57 8.84
C THR A 296 -0.89 -2.39 10.12
N GLN A 297 -1.38 -1.75 11.19
CA GLN A 297 -1.61 -2.38 12.49
C GLN A 297 -2.58 -3.55 12.39
N ASN A 298 -3.79 -3.30 11.89
CA ASN A 298 -4.84 -4.31 11.83
C ASN A 298 -4.44 -5.51 10.95
N ARG A 299 -3.70 -5.30 9.85
CA ARG A 299 -3.21 -6.39 8.99
C ARG A 299 -2.09 -7.19 9.65
N GLN A 300 -1.18 -6.55 10.39
CA GLN A 300 -0.18 -7.27 11.18
C GLN A 300 -0.83 -8.09 12.31
N ASP A 301 -1.81 -7.52 13.02
CA ASP A 301 -2.54 -8.23 14.08
C ASP A 301 -3.37 -9.40 13.53
N ALA A 302 -4.02 -9.22 12.37
CA ALA A 302 -4.73 -10.30 11.69
C ALA A 302 -3.79 -11.45 11.28
N VAL A 303 -2.56 -11.15 10.84
CA VAL A 303 -1.53 -12.17 10.59
C VAL A 303 -1.10 -12.84 11.89
N LYS A 304 -0.84 -12.08 12.96
CA LYS A 304 -0.47 -12.63 14.28
C LYS A 304 -1.51 -13.61 14.82
N ALA A 305 -2.80 -13.29 14.68
CA ALA A 305 -3.92 -14.15 15.08
C ALA A 305 -4.08 -15.40 14.19
N MET A 306 -3.65 -15.33 12.93
CA MET A 306 -3.73 -16.41 11.95
C MET A 306 -2.59 -17.44 12.07
N VAL A 307 -1.37 -16.96 12.34
CA VAL A 307 -0.14 -17.74 12.24
C VAL A 307 -0.13 -19.00 13.13
N SER A 308 -0.65 -18.92 14.35
CA SER A 308 -0.68 -20.07 15.28
C SER A 308 -1.54 -21.25 14.80
N GLN A 309 -2.36 -21.06 13.76
CA GLN A 309 -3.21 -22.07 13.15
C GLN A 309 -2.69 -22.57 11.79
N CYS A 310 -1.57 -22.05 11.27
CA CYS A 310 -1.13 -22.26 9.88
C CYS A 310 0.22 -22.97 9.77
N ASP A 311 0.35 -23.89 8.82
CA ASP A 311 1.63 -24.54 8.48
C ASP A 311 2.39 -23.77 7.35
N LEU A 312 1.70 -22.85 6.68
CA LEU A 312 2.19 -21.95 5.62
C LEU A 312 1.32 -20.68 5.61
N VAL A 313 1.91 -19.50 5.40
CA VAL A 313 1.20 -18.24 5.13
C VAL A 313 1.58 -17.73 3.74
N LEU A 314 0.57 -17.45 2.93
CA LEU A 314 0.66 -16.80 1.62
C LEU A 314 0.20 -15.35 1.74
N VAL A 315 1.09 -14.43 1.37
CA VAL A 315 0.83 -12.98 1.32
C VAL A 315 0.70 -12.55 -0.14
N ILE A 316 -0.49 -12.13 -0.56
CA ILE A 316 -0.66 -11.45 -1.85
C ILE A 316 -0.07 -10.04 -1.75
N GLY A 317 0.91 -9.72 -2.58
CA GLY A 317 1.58 -8.42 -2.58
C GLY A 317 2.81 -8.35 -3.49
N SER A 318 3.41 -7.16 -3.57
CA SER A 318 4.63 -6.90 -4.35
C SER A 318 5.88 -6.85 -3.46
N PRO A 319 7.05 -7.30 -3.94
CA PRO A 319 8.36 -7.02 -3.33
C PRO A 319 8.64 -5.55 -3.02
N THR A 320 8.08 -4.60 -3.78
CA THR A 320 8.27 -3.15 -3.53
C THR A 320 7.35 -2.62 -2.41
N SER A 321 6.35 -3.38 -1.99
CA SER A 321 5.37 -2.96 -0.98
C SER A 321 5.91 -3.19 0.43
N SER A 322 6.34 -2.12 1.11
CA SER A 322 6.81 -2.15 2.51
C SER A 322 5.84 -2.93 3.42
N ASN A 323 4.56 -2.59 3.39
CA ASN A 323 3.54 -3.26 4.20
C ASN A 323 3.46 -4.77 3.91
N SER A 324 3.46 -5.17 2.63
CA SER A 324 3.35 -6.60 2.25
C SER A 324 4.52 -7.41 2.76
N ASN A 325 5.75 -6.86 2.67
CA ASN A 325 6.93 -7.45 3.25
C ASN A 325 6.81 -7.61 4.78
N ARG A 326 6.29 -6.59 5.49
CA ARG A 326 6.07 -6.70 6.95
C ARG A 326 5.08 -7.82 7.32
N LEU A 327 4.02 -8.05 6.54
CA LEU A 327 3.10 -9.18 6.79
C LEU A 327 3.80 -10.54 6.67
N ARG A 328 4.62 -10.72 5.63
CA ARG A 328 5.43 -11.94 5.44
C ARG A 328 6.44 -12.14 6.57
N GLU A 329 7.11 -11.07 6.98
CA GLU A 329 8.15 -11.10 8.02
C GLU A 329 7.57 -11.33 9.41
N VAL A 330 6.40 -10.77 9.73
CA VAL A 330 5.69 -11.04 11.00
C VAL A 330 5.32 -12.53 11.09
N ALA A 331 4.81 -13.13 10.02
CA ALA A 331 4.53 -14.58 9.98
C ALA A 331 5.79 -15.43 10.15
N ALA A 332 6.89 -15.07 9.47
CA ALA A 332 8.18 -15.76 9.59
C ALA A 332 8.80 -15.63 10.99
N LYS A 333 8.77 -14.44 11.60
CA LYS A 333 9.26 -14.19 12.98
C LYS A 333 8.48 -14.99 14.03
N MET A 334 7.22 -15.32 13.76
CA MET A 334 6.39 -16.19 14.59
C MET A 334 6.55 -17.70 14.28
N GLY A 335 7.53 -18.08 13.45
CA GLY A 335 7.91 -19.48 13.21
C GLY A 335 7.09 -20.22 12.15
N CYS A 336 6.20 -19.53 11.43
CA CYS A 336 5.47 -20.13 10.31
C CYS A 336 6.18 -19.86 8.98
N GLU A 337 6.16 -20.82 8.06
CA GLU A 337 6.67 -20.60 6.71
C GLU A 337 5.83 -19.50 6.02
N ALA A 338 6.48 -18.45 5.52
CA ALA A 338 5.79 -17.31 4.92
C ALA A 338 6.33 -17.00 3.51
N ARG A 339 5.45 -17.07 2.51
CA ARG A 339 5.73 -16.74 1.11
C ARG A 339 4.95 -15.50 0.69
N MET A 340 5.54 -14.69 -0.19
CA MET A 340 4.85 -13.60 -0.86
C MET A 340 4.73 -13.95 -2.33
N ILE A 341 3.55 -13.69 -2.90
CA ILE A 341 3.21 -13.94 -4.30
C ILE A 341 2.42 -12.77 -4.86
N ARG A 342 2.65 -12.44 -6.14
CA ARG A 342 1.97 -11.35 -6.84
C ARG A 342 0.60 -11.77 -7.36
N SER A 343 0.48 -13.01 -7.83
CA SER A 343 -0.78 -13.60 -8.29
C SER A 343 -0.87 -15.09 -7.93
N ALA A 344 -2.02 -15.70 -8.23
CA ALA A 344 -2.24 -17.13 -8.07
C ALA A 344 -1.34 -18.02 -8.97
N ASP A 345 -0.74 -17.44 -10.03
CA ASP A 345 0.11 -18.17 -10.98
C ASP A 345 1.51 -18.45 -10.42
N GLU A 346 1.94 -17.66 -9.41
CA GLU A 346 3.20 -17.85 -8.70
C GLU A 346 3.11 -18.88 -7.56
N LEU A 347 1.92 -19.43 -7.30
CA LEU A 347 1.75 -20.51 -6.32
C LEU A 347 2.34 -21.81 -6.87
N ASP A 348 3.52 -22.17 -6.37
CA ASP A 348 4.10 -23.50 -6.55
C ASP A 348 3.31 -24.53 -5.69
N PRO A 349 2.67 -25.54 -6.30
CA PRO A 349 1.95 -26.57 -5.56
C PRO A 349 2.83 -27.37 -4.58
N ALA A 350 4.16 -27.41 -4.77
CA ALA A 350 5.07 -28.09 -3.86
C ALA A 350 5.08 -27.48 -2.45
N TRP A 351 4.78 -26.18 -2.30
CA TRP A 351 4.69 -25.53 -0.98
C TRP A 351 3.52 -26.05 -0.13
N LEU A 352 2.51 -26.67 -0.76
CA LEU A 352 1.35 -27.25 -0.09
C LEU A 352 1.61 -28.68 0.42
N ALA A 353 2.72 -29.31 0.04
CA ALA A 353 3.03 -30.69 0.41
C ALA A 353 3.18 -30.83 1.94
N GLY A 354 2.40 -31.75 2.53
CA GLY A 354 2.41 -32.01 3.98
C GLY A 354 1.76 -30.92 4.84
N LYS A 355 1.22 -29.85 4.25
CA LYS A 355 0.50 -28.79 4.98
C LYS A 355 -0.94 -29.23 5.27
N ARG A 356 -1.53 -28.76 6.36
CA ARG A 356 -2.94 -28.97 6.74
C ARG A 356 -3.72 -27.67 6.71
N CYS A 357 -3.09 -26.55 7.08
CA CYS A 357 -3.70 -25.23 7.07
C CYS A 357 -2.80 -24.20 6.39
N VAL A 358 -3.37 -23.47 5.43
CA VAL A 358 -2.71 -22.40 4.68
C VAL A 358 -3.36 -21.07 5.03
N GLY A 359 -2.61 -20.19 5.68
CA GLY A 359 -3.02 -18.82 5.95
C GLY A 359 -2.96 -17.99 4.66
N VAL A 360 -3.99 -17.17 4.41
CA VAL A 360 -4.07 -16.27 3.25
C VAL A 360 -4.31 -14.84 3.75
N THR A 361 -3.45 -13.93 3.34
CA THR A 361 -3.60 -12.49 3.59
C THR A 361 -3.15 -11.69 2.37
N ALA A 362 -3.37 -10.37 2.40
CA ALA A 362 -3.03 -9.47 1.32
C ALA A 362 -2.57 -8.12 1.87
N GLY A 363 -1.54 -7.55 1.24
CA GLY A 363 -1.02 -6.23 1.59
C GLY A 363 -2.01 -5.09 1.33
N ALA A 364 -1.76 -3.93 1.94
CA ALA A 364 -2.61 -2.75 1.80
C ALA A 364 -2.80 -2.25 0.35
N SER A 365 -1.91 -2.63 -0.58
CA SER A 365 -1.95 -2.29 -2.00
C SER A 365 -2.46 -3.41 -2.92
N ALA A 366 -2.93 -4.55 -2.37
CA ALA A 366 -3.40 -5.69 -3.15
C ALA A 366 -4.93 -5.70 -3.30
N PRO A 367 -5.48 -5.76 -4.54
CA PRO A 367 -6.92 -5.87 -4.76
C PRO A 367 -7.45 -7.26 -4.40
N GLU A 368 -8.72 -7.32 -3.99
CA GLU A 368 -9.37 -8.55 -3.52
C GLU A 368 -9.47 -9.64 -4.62
N GLU A 369 -9.56 -9.27 -5.90
CA GLU A 369 -9.60 -10.22 -7.03
C GLU A 369 -8.37 -11.13 -7.10
N LEU A 370 -7.20 -10.68 -6.65
CA LEU A 370 -5.99 -11.51 -6.55
C LEU A 370 -6.09 -12.52 -5.40
N VAL A 371 -6.79 -12.17 -4.31
CA VAL A 371 -7.07 -13.07 -3.19
C VAL A 371 -8.11 -14.11 -3.60
N GLU A 372 -9.19 -13.69 -4.27
CA GLU A 372 -10.19 -14.60 -4.83
C GLU A 372 -9.57 -15.57 -5.84
N GLY A 373 -8.68 -15.08 -6.72
CA GLY A 373 -7.92 -15.90 -7.65
C GLY A 373 -7.02 -16.93 -6.95
N LEU A 374 -6.32 -16.52 -5.87
CA LEU A 374 -5.52 -17.44 -5.06
C LEU A 374 -6.40 -18.51 -4.38
N LEU A 375 -7.53 -18.13 -3.78
CA LEU A 375 -8.45 -19.07 -3.13
C LEU A 375 -9.05 -20.05 -4.15
N ALA A 376 -9.39 -19.58 -5.35
CA ALA A 376 -9.81 -20.45 -6.45
C ALA A 376 -8.70 -21.43 -6.85
N ARG A 377 -7.45 -20.97 -6.95
CA ARG A 377 -6.29 -21.82 -7.28
C ARG A 377 -6.02 -22.86 -6.20
N LEU A 378 -5.99 -22.47 -4.92
CA LEU A 378 -5.86 -23.37 -3.77
C LEU A 378 -6.94 -24.47 -3.80
N LYS A 379 -8.18 -24.11 -4.13
CA LYS A 379 -9.27 -25.08 -4.31
C LYS A 379 -9.01 -26.08 -5.44
N THR A 380 -8.41 -25.66 -6.57
CA THR A 380 -8.00 -26.60 -7.63
C THR A 380 -6.87 -27.56 -7.20
N LEU A 381 -6.13 -27.22 -6.13
CA LEU A 381 -5.02 -28.00 -5.58
C LEU A 381 -5.42 -28.83 -4.34
N GLY A 382 -6.72 -28.91 -4.01
CA GLY A 382 -7.24 -29.75 -2.92
C GLY A 382 -7.45 -29.05 -1.57
N VAL A 383 -7.49 -27.71 -1.56
CA VAL A 383 -7.92 -26.95 -0.37
C VAL A 383 -9.45 -26.81 -0.39
N ASP A 384 -10.15 -27.67 0.35
CA ASP A 384 -11.61 -27.77 0.28
C ASP A 384 -12.34 -26.88 1.30
N GLY A 385 -11.70 -26.62 2.45
CA GLY A 385 -12.20 -25.71 3.48
C GLY A 385 -11.68 -24.29 3.27
N VAL A 386 -12.55 -23.29 3.35
CA VAL A 386 -12.16 -21.87 3.34
C VAL A 386 -12.86 -21.17 4.49
N ARG A 387 -12.10 -20.64 5.45
CA ARG A 387 -12.60 -20.04 6.68
C ARG A 387 -11.99 -18.65 6.88
N PRO A 388 -12.78 -17.56 6.88
CA PRO A 388 -12.28 -16.27 7.36
C PRO A 388 -12.13 -16.29 8.88
N LEU A 389 -11.12 -15.57 9.38
CA LEU A 389 -11.02 -15.24 10.81
C LEU A 389 -11.94 -14.08 11.17
N ASP A 390 -12.28 -13.99 12.46
CA ASP A 390 -12.80 -12.75 13.02
C ASP A 390 -11.73 -11.66 12.98
N GLY A 391 -12.16 -10.41 12.77
CA GLY A 391 -11.26 -9.28 12.58
C GLY A 391 -11.94 -7.95 12.88
N VAL A 392 -11.14 -6.91 13.09
CA VAL A 392 -11.67 -5.56 13.33
C VAL A 392 -12.29 -4.99 12.05
N ARG A 393 -13.41 -4.29 12.17
CA ARG A 393 -14.09 -3.66 11.02
C ARG A 393 -13.46 -2.30 10.70
N GLU A 394 -12.90 -2.19 9.50
CA GLU A 394 -12.34 -0.94 8.98
C GLU A 394 -13.44 -0.11 8.30
N ASN A 395 -13.96 0.91 9.00
CA ASN A 395 -15.01 1.81 8.47
C ASN A 395 -14.47 3.18 8.00
N MET A 396 -13.15 3.31 7.82
CA MET A 396 -12.52 4.58 7.44
C MET A 396 -12.64 4.82 5.95
N THR A 397 -12.94 6.05 5.55
CA THR A 397 -12.92 6.52 4.15
C THR A 397 -12.27 7.90 4.10
N PHE A 398 -11.69 8.26 2.95
CA PHE A 398 -11.08 9.57 2.74
C PHE A 398 -11.68 10.29 1.53
N PRO A 399 -11.97 11.59 1.61
CA PRO A 399 -12.59 12.33 0.52
C PRO A 399 -11.62 12.56 -0.64
N LEU A 400 -12.16 12.58 -1.85
CA LEU A 400 -11.44 12.97 -3.06
C LEU A 400 -11.02 14.46 -3.01
N PRO A 401 -9.94 14.84 -3.73
CA PRO A 401 -9.59 16.24 -3.95
C PRO A 401 -10.73 17.04 -4.61
N LYS A 402 -10.76 18.35 -4.37
CA LYS A 402 -11.65 19.26 -5.10
C LYS A 402 -11.38 19.16 -6.61
N GLY A 403 -12.45 19.18 -7.40
CA GLY A 403 -12.37 19.01 -8.86
C GLY A 403 -12.42 17.56 -9.36
N LEU A 404 -12.45 16.56 -8.47
CA LEU A 404 -12.69 15.14 -8.80
C LEU A 404 -13.90 14.54 -8.05
N ALA A 405 -14.48 15.27 -7.09
CA ALA A 405 -15.73 14.89 -6.43
C ALA A 405 -16.94 15.14 -7.35
N ARG A 406 -17.97 14.29 -7.22
CA ARG A 406 -19.27 14.41 -7.92
C ARG A 406 -20.12 15.56 -7.39
#